data_AF-A0A2M7MWJ5-F1
#
_entry.id   AF-A0A2M7MWJ5-F1
#
_cell.length_a   1.000
_cell.length_b   1.000
_cell.length_c   1.000
_cell.angle_alpha   90.00
_cell.angle_beta   90.00
_cell.angle_gamma   90.00
#
_symmetry.space_group_name_H-M   'P 1'
#
loop_
_entity.id
_entity.type
_entity.pdbx_description
1 polymer ?
#
loop_
_entity_poly.entity_id
_entity_poly.type
_entity_poly.pdbx_seq_one_letter_code
_entity_poly.pdbx_strand_id
1 'polypeptide(L)'
;LGKNPGDVWDIPNVKSNHVEKTEHPCQFPTELTDRLVLSMTNPGDWVFDPFLGTGTTIASAVRHGRRGAGAEILGRYVAIARERVASAMEGTLRVRPMGRPKYDPLAAGNSLTKAPWEAHENPEEKQLRLMQNRARYNHENR
;
A
#
# COMPACT_ATOMS: atom_id res chain seq x y z
N LEU A 1 8.01 -25.16 1.79
CA LEU A 1 6.81 -24.59 2.44
C LEU A 1 7.16 -23.18 2.91
N GLY A 2 6.37 -22.17 2.53
CA GLY A 2 6.59 -20.76 2.94
C GLY A 2 6.17 -20.51 4.39
N LYS A 3 6.67 -19.43 5.01
CA LYS A 3 6.23 -18.99 6.35
C LYS A 3 4.80 -18.44 6.30
N ASN A 4 4.03 -18.65 7.38
CA ASN A 4 2.72 -18.04 7.53
C ASN A 4 2.85 -16.49 7.49
N PRO A 5 2.07 -15.77 6.66
CA PRO A 5 2.12 -14.31 6.57
C PRO A 5 1.65 -13.55 7.83
N GLY A 6 1.02 -14.22 8.80
CA GLY A 6 0.45 -13.60 10.00
C GLY A 6 -0.79 -12.74 9.71
N ASP A 7 -1.30 -12.09 10.76
CA ASP A 7 -2.57 -11.32 10.70
C ASP A 7 -2.37 -9.83 10.40
N VAL A 8 -1.12 -9.36 10.38
CA VAL A 8 -0.76 -7.96 10.07
C VAL A 8 -0.03 -7.92 8.74
N TRP A 9 -0.63 -7.25 7.76
CA TRP A 9 -0.10 -7.13 6.40
C TRP A 9 0.33 -5.71 6.09
N ASP A 10 1.64 -5.49 5.93
CA ASP A 10 2.17 -4.20 5.47
C ASP A 10 2.11 -4.13 3.94
N ILE A 11 0.99 -3.62 3.42
CA ILE A 11 0.75 -3.41 1.99
C ILE A 11 0.54 -1.91 1.75
N PRO A 12 1.30 -1.27 0.85
CA PRO A 12 1.14 0.15 0.59
C PRO A 12 -0.19 0.46 -0.10
N ASN A 13 -0.85 1.53 0.32
CA ASN A 13 -2.09 2.00 -0.28
C ASN A 13 -1.86 2.64 -1.67
N VAL A 14 -2.91 2.64 -2.50
CA VAL A 14 -2.91 3.25 -3.84
C VAL A 14 -3.03 4.78 -3.75
N LYS A 15 -1.89 5.47 -3.66
CA LYS A 15 -1.78 6.94 -3.66
C LYS A 15 -1.56 7.52 -5.06
N SER A 16 -1.47 8.85 -5.20
CA SER A 16 -1.45 9.56 -6.49
C SER A 16 -0.41 9.05 -7.50
N ASN A 17 0.80 8.70 -7.06
CA ASN A 17 1.87 8.21 -7.93
C ASN A 17 1.91 6.67 -8.01
N HIS A 18 0.88 5.98 -7.53
CA HIS A 18 0.84 4.53 -7.52
C HIS A 18 0.48 3.99 -8.91
N VAL A 19 1.15 2.92 -9.35
CA VAL A 19 0.97 2.36 -10.70
C VAL A 19 -0.47 1.91 -11.01
N GLU A 20 -1.20 1.52 -9.96
CA GLU A 20 -2.59 1.08 -10.06
C GLU A 20 -3.62 2.20 -9.92
N LYS A 21 -3.19 3.44 -9.65
CA LYS A 21 -4.10 4.55 -9.32
C LYS A 21 -5.07 4.83 -10.47
N THR A 22 -6.35 4.88 -10.11
CA THR A 22 -7.43 5.37 -10.97
C THR A 22 -8.09 6.58 -10.30
N GLU A 23 -9.19 7.06 -10.88
CA GLU A 23 -10.00 8.13 -10.32
C GLU A 23 -10.62 7.82 -8.96
N HIS A 24 -10.73 6.54 -8.55
CA HIS A 24 -11.38 6.20 -7.30
C HIS A 24 -10.56 6.67 -6.08
N PRO A 25 -11.15 7.41 -5.13
CA PRO A 25 -10.42 8.01 -4.02
C PRO A 25 -9.83 6.95 -3.08
N CYS A 26 -10.60 5.90 -2.79
CA CYS A 26 -10.28 4.85 -1.83
C CYS A 26 -10.06 3.49 -2.53
N GLN A 27 -9.25 3.46 -3.59
CA GLN A 27 -8.97 2.22 -4.30
C GLN A 27 -8.01 1.33 -3.49
N PHE A 28 -8.38 0.07 -3.25
CA PHE A 28 -7.48 -0.92 -2.67
C PHE A 28 -6.44 -1.42 -3.70
N PRO A 29 -5.21 -1.75 -3.25
CA PRO A 29 -4.19 -2.35 -4.10
C PRO A 29 -4.56 -3.80 -4.45
N THR A 30 -4.23 -4.25 -5.66
CA THR A 30 -4.51 -5.63 -6.08
C THR A 30 -3.79 -6.65 -5.22
N GLU A 31 -2.63 -6.31 -4.62
CA GLU A 31 -1.91 -7.20 -3.72
C GLU A 31 -2.74 -7.64 -2.51
N LEU A 32 -3.59 -6.77 -1.97
CA LEU A 32 -4.49 -7.12 -0.87
C LEU A 32 -5.51 -8.16 -1.32
N THR A 33 -6.17 -7.90 -2.46
CA THR A 33 -7.18 -8.81 -3.00
C THR A 33 -6.57 -10.11 -3.53
N ASP A 34 -5.37 -10.08 -4.09
CA ASP A 34 -4.63 -11.27 -4.58
C ASP A 34 -4.43 -12.25 -3.42
N ARG A 35 -4.04 -11.73 -2.24
CA ARG A 35 -3.90 -12.54 -1.02
C ARG A 35 -5.20 -13.23 -0.63
N LEU A 36 -6.30 -12.49 -0.62
CA LEU A 36 -7.63 -12.98 -0.25
C LEU A 36 -8.17 -14.01 -1.25
N VAL A 37 -8.05 -13.74 -2.54
CA VAL A 37 -8.47 -14.66 -3.61
C VAL A 37 -7.68 -15.96 -3.52
N LEU A 38 -6.35 -15.87 -3.40
CA LEU A 38 -5.49 -17.05 -3.37
C LEU A 38 -5.67 -17.90 -2.10
N SER A 39 -6.01 -17.29 -0.96
CA SER A 39 -6.17 -18.03 0.29
C SER A 39 -7.56 -18.62 0.50
N MET A 40 -8.60 -18.03 -0.10
CA MET A 40 -10.00 -18.41 0.17
C MET A 40 -10.70 -19.09 -1.01
N THR A 41 -10.06 -19.22 -2.17
CA THR A 41 -10.69 -19.79 -3.38
C THR A 41 -9.73 -20.69 -4.15
N ASN A 42 -10.28 -21.62 -4.93
CA ASN A 42 -9.58 -22.44 -5.89
C ASN A 42 -9.67 -21.84 -7.31
N PRO A 43 -8.75 -22.21 -8.23
CA PRO A 43 -8.90 -21.87 -9.64
C PRO A 43 -10.28 -22.30 -10.19
N GLY A 44 -10.92 -21.43 -10.96
CA GLY A 44 -12.27 -21.65 -11.51
C GLY A 44 -13.42 -21.22 -10.62
N ASP A 45 -13.21 -20.99 -9.31
CA ASP A 45 -14.25 -20.53 -8.39
C ASP A 45 -14.76 -19.13 -8.75
N TRP A 46 -15.93 -18.79 -8.21
CA TRP A 46 -16.52 -17.46 -8.33
C TRP A 46 -16.15 -16.57 -7.14
N VAL A 47 -15.72 -15.35 -7.43
CA VAL A 47 -15.52 -14.26 -6.46
C VAL A 47 -16.61 -13.22 -6.67
N PHE A 48 -17.32 -12.86 -5.60
CA PHE A 48 -18.36 -11.84 -5.64
C PHE A 48 -17.98 -10.62 -4.79
N ASP A 49 -18.16 -9.42 -5.34
CA ASP A 49 -17.93 -8.14 -4.65
C ASP A 49 -19.14 -7.20 -4.82
N PRO A 50 -19.97 -7.00 -3.78
CA PRO A 50 -21.14 -6.11 -3.87
C PRO A 50 -20.79 -4.61 -3.85
N PHE A 51 -19.52 -4.25 -3.60
CA PHE A 51 -19.03 -2.87 -3.56
C PHE A 51 -17.81 -2.72 -4.47
N LEU A 52 -18.01 -3.06 -5.74
CA LEU A 52 -16.96 -3.32 -6.71
C LEU A 52 -16.00 -2.13 -6.91
N GLY A 53 -16.48 -0.89 -6.78
CA GLY A 53 -15.69 0.31 -7.07
C GLY A 53 -15.09 0.21 -8.46
N THR A 54 -13.76 0.35 -8.56
CA THR A 54 -13.00 0.21 -9.82
C THR A 54 -12.52 -1.22 -10.10
N GLY A 55 -13.12 -2.22 -9.47
CA GLY A 55 -12.96 -3.63 -9.84
C GLY A 55 -11.66 -4.29 -9.39
N THR A 56 -11.00 -3.82 -8.33
CA THR A 56 -9.77 -4.43 -7.81
C THR A 56 -9.96 -5.92 -7.52
N THR A 57 -11.05 -6.30 -6.84
CA THR A 57 -11.37 -7.69 -6.48
C THR A 57 -11.52 -8.60 -7.70
N ILE A 58 -12.23 -8.13 -8.72
CA ILE A 58 -12.51 -8.93 -9.93
C ILE A 58 -11.30 -8.99 -10.86
N ALA A 59 -10.54 -7.91 -10.96
CA ALA A 59 -9.26 -7.91 -11.66
C ALA A 59 -8.29 -8.93 -11.04
N SER A 60 -8.24 -9.00 -9.71
CA SER A 60 -7.46 -10.00 -8.98
C SER A 60 -7.95 -11.44 -9.22
N ALA A 61 -9.26 -11.67 -9.11
CA ALA A 61 -9.88 -12.97 -9.36
C ALA A 61 -9.50 -13.51 -10.74
N VAL A 62 -9.72 -12.70 -11.78
CA VAL A 62 -9.45 -13.07 -13.17
C VAL A 62 -7.96 -13.32 -13.42
N ARG A 63 -7.06 -12.47 -12.91
CA ARG A 63 -5.60 -12.67 -13.01
C ARG A 63 -5.14 -14.00 -12.42
N HIS A 64 -5.86 -14.50 -11.42
CA HIS A 64 -5.58 -15.78 -10.78
C HIS A 64 -6.45 -16.93 -11.31
N GLY A 65 -7.14 -16.77 -12.44
CA GLY A 65 -7.90 -17.85 -13.07
C GLY A 65 -9.21 -18.19 -12.34
N ARG A 66 -9.78 -17.23 -11.60
CA ARG A 66 -11.13 -17.30 -11.03
C ARG A 66 -12.10 -16.53 -11.90
N ARG A 67 -13.40 -16.78 -11.72
CA ARG A 67 -14.49 -15.99 -12.29
C ARG A 67 -14.88 -14.91 -11.31
N GLY A 68 -15.49 -13.84 -11.80
CA GLY A 68 -15.85 -12.72 -10.95
C GLY A 68 -17.17 -12.08 -11.32
N ALA A 69 -17.92 -11.67 -10.30
CA ALA A 69 -19.13 -10.87 -10.42
C ALA A 69 -19.09 -9.74 -9.38
N GLY A 70 -19.68 -8.60 -9.69
CA GLY A 70 -19.77 -7.53 -8.70
C GLY A 70 -20.77 -6.45 -9.10
N ALA A 71 -21.09 -5.60 -8.13
CA ALA A 71 -22.04 -4.51 -8.28
C ALA A 71 -21.41 -3.17 -7.86
N GLU A 72 -21.73 -2.11 -8.59
CA GLU A 72 -21.32 -0.74 -8.29
C GLU A 72 -22.41 0.21 -8.79
N ILE A 73 -22.76 1.21 -7.98
CA ILE A 73 -23.85 2.14 -8.27
C ILE A 73 -23.41 3.27 -9.21
N LEU A 74 -22.12 3.63 -9.18
CA LEU A 74 -21.56 4.71 -9.97
C LEU A 74 -21.08 4.19 -11.32
N GLY A 75 -21.82 4.50 -12.38
CA GLY A 75 -21.50 4.05 -13.75
C GLY A 75 -20.07 4.39 -14.22
N ARG A 76 -19.49 5.52 -13.76
CA ARG A 76 -18.09 5.87 -14.05
C ARG A 76 -17.09 4.83 -13.50
N TYR A 77 -17.35 4.30 -12.31
CA TYR A 77 -16.49 3.28 -11.69
C TYR A 77 -16.70 1.92 -12.35
N VAL A 78 -17.93 1.61 -12.77
CA VAL A 78 -18.21 0.44 -13.62
C VAL A 78 -17.42 0.47 -14.92
N ALA A 79 -17.33 1.63 -15.58
CA ALA A 79 -16.55 1.78 -16.82
C ALA A 79 -15.06 1.48 -16.60
N ILE A 80 -14.47 2.08 -15.55
CA ILE A 80 -13.07 1.82 -15.16
C ILE A 80 -12.87 0.34 -14.77
N ALA A 81 -13.80 -0.24 -14.02
CA ALA A 81 -13.73 -1.64 -13.61
C ALA A 81 -13.73 -2.57 -14.83
N ARG A 82 -14.58 -2.31 -15.84
CA ARG A 82 -14.63 -3.09 -17.09
C ARG A 82 -13.30 -3.04 -17.83
N GLU A 83 -12.72 -1.86 -18.00
CA GLU A 83 -11.41 -1.69 -18.65
C GLU A 83 -10.33 -2.47 -17.89
N ARG A 84 -10.25 -2.30 -16.56
CA ARG A 84 -9.26 -2.99 -15.73
C ARG A 84 -9.41 -4.51 -15.77
N VAL A 85 -10.64 -5.01 -15.77
CA VAL A 85 -10.93 -6.44 -15.86
C VAL A 85 -10.55 -6.98 -17.24
N ALA A 86 -10.81 -6.24 -18.32
CA ALA A 86 -10.36 -6.61 -19.66
C ALA A 86 -8.82 -6.68 -19.73
N SER A 87 -8.12 -5.66 -19.24
CA SER A 87 -6.65 -5.69 -19.16
C SER A 87 -6.12 -6.83 -18.28
N ALA A 88 -6.86 -7.21 -17.23
CA ALA A 88 -6.52 -8.37 -16.40
C ALA A 88 -6.65 -9.69 -17.17
N MET A 89 -7.71 -9.86 -17.97
CA MET A 89 -7.90 -11.03 -18.84
C MET A 89 -6.79 -11.15 -19.90
N GLU A 90 -6.36 -10.01 -20.45
CA GLU A 90 -5.29 -9.94 -21.44
C GLU A 90 -3.89 -10.06 -20.84
N GLY A 91 -3.76 -10.03 -19.50
CA GLY A 91 -2.47 -10.02 -18.81
C GLY A 91 -1.68 -8.71 -18.92
N THR A 92 -2.33 -7.63 -19.37
CA THR A 92 -1.73 -6.30 -19.59
C THR A 92 -1.94 -5.34 -18.41
N LEU A 93 -2.78 -5.71 -17.42
CA LEU A 93 -3.06 -4.86 -16.26
C LEU A 93 -1.80 -4.54 -15.46
N ARG A 94 -1.50 -3.25 -15.33
CA ARG A 94 -0.39 -2.76 -14.51
C ARG A 94 -0.73 -2.87 -13.03
N VAL A 95 0.02 -3.69 -12.31
CA VAL A 95 -0.12 -3.89 -10.87
C VAL A 95 1.22 -3.83 -10.15
N ARG A 96 1.21 -3.50 -8.86
CA ARG A 96 2.36 -3.72 -8.00
C ARG A 96 2.50 -5.22 -7.73
N PRO A 97 3.65 -5.86 -8.04
CA PRO A 97 3.84 -7.28 -7.75
C PRO A 97 3.73 -7.57 -6.25
N MET A 98 3.10 -8.70 -5.92
CA MET A 98 2.96 -9.17 -4.54
C MET A 98 4.34 -9.42 -3.91
N GLY A 99 4.52 -8.96 -2.67
CA GLY A 99 5.76 -9.12 -1.91
C GLY A 99 6.86 -8.12 -2.27
N ARG A 100 6.61 -7.16 -3.18
CA ARG A 100 7.54 -6.06 -3.40
C ARG A 100 7.74 -5.31 -2.06
N PRO A 101 8.97 -4.98 -1.63
CA PRO A 101 9.18 -4.17 -0.44
C PRO A 101 8.61 -2.75 -0.60
N LYS A 102 8.14 -2.17 0.50
CA LYS A 102 7.74 -0.77 0.54
C LYS A 102 8.96 0.12 0.31
N TYR A 103 8.80 1.21 -0.44
CA TYR A 103 9.88 2.16 -0.64
C TYR A 103 10.26 2.80 0.70
N ASP A 104 11.54 2.67 1.06
CA ASP A 104 12.13 3.31 2.21
C ASP A 104 12.97 4.52 1.75
N PRO A 105 12.53 5.76 2.03
CA PRO A 105 13.25 6.96 1.63
C PRO A 105 14.61 7.09 2.33
N LEU A 106 14.80 6.52 3.52
CA LEU A 106 16.08 6.55 4.24
C LEU A 106 17.10 5.65 3.53
N ALA A 107 16.70 4.41 3.23
CA ALA A 107 17.55 3.47 2.49
C ALA A 107 17.88 3.98 1.07
N ALA A 108 16.99 4.73 0.44
CA ALA A 108 17.19 5.29 -0.89
C ALA A 108 18.05 6.57 -0.92
N GLY A 109 18.51 7.08 0.23
CA GLY A 109 19.29 8.31 0.31
C GLY A 109 18.51 9.60 0.00
N ASN A 110 17.19 9.50 -0.22
CA ASN A 110 16.29 10.60 -0.62
C ASN A 110 15.49 11.12 0.58
N SER A 111 16.08 11.12 1.78
CA SER A 111 15.39 11.63 2.97
C SER A 111 15.14 13.13 2.83
N LEU A 112 13.87 13.49 2.64
CA LEU A 112 13.39 14.87 2.75
C LEU A 112 13.35 15.34 4.22
N THR A 113 13.53 14.41 5.15
CA THR A 113 13.57 14.65 6.58
C THR A 113 15.03 14.69 7.02
N LYS A 114 15.73 15.77 6.70
CA LYS A 114 16.84 16.21 7.57
C LYS A 114 16.20 17.08 8.63
N ALA A 115 16.47 16.78 9.90
CA ALA A 115 15.98 17.63 10.95
C ALA A 115 16.56 19.05 10.74
N PRO A 116 15.76 20.13 10.80
CA PRO A 116 16.28 21.49 10.58
C PRO A 116 17.45 21.83 11.51
N TRP A 117 17.49 21.23 12.70
CA TRP A 117 18.56 21.40 13.68
C TRP A 117 19.83 20.59 13.38
N GLU A 118 19.80 19.62 12.45
CA GLU A 118 21.01 18.90 12.00
C GLU A 118 21.78 19.70 10.94
N ALA A 119 21.13 20.64 10.25
CA ALA A 119 21.77 21.48 9.23
C ALA A 119 22.52 22.69 9.82
N HIS A 120 22.34 22.98 11.10
CA HIS A 120 22.88 24.15 11.80
C HIS A 120 23.77 23.78 12.99
N GLU A 121 24.57 22.71 12.89
CA GLU A 121 25.76 22.61 13.77
C GLU A 121 26.84 23.54 13.23
N ASN A 122 26.66 24.86 13.41
CA ASN A 122 27.81 25.75 13.47
C ASN A 122 28.55 25.40 14.78
N PRO A 123 29.82 24.96 14.74
CA PRO A 123 30.58 24.64 15.95
C PRO A 123 30.63 25.81 16.96
N GLU A 124 30.42 27.04 16.49
CA GLU A 124 30.41 28.28 17.27
C GLU A 124 29.03 28.63 17.86
N GLU A 125 27.92 28.13 17.29
CA GLU A 125 26.56 28.27 17.85
C GLU A 125 26.21 27.12 18.80
N LYS A 126 27.20 26.64 19.55
CA LYS A 126 26.98 25.81 20.72
C LYS A 126 26.30 26.69 21.76
N GLN A 127 24.98 26.82 21.61
CA GLN A 127 24.01 27.56 22.41
C GLN A 127 24.62 27.91 23.77
N LEU A 128 24.85 29.21 24.00
CA LEU A 128 25.06 29.78 25.34
C LEU A 128 23.80 29.44 26.15
N ARG A 129 23.72 28.21 26.66
CA ARG A 129 22.67 27.77 27.55
C ARG A 129 22.89 28.54 28.83
N LEU A 130 22.11 29.61 29.00
CA LEU A 130 22.08 30.41 30.20
C LEU A 130 21.68 29.50 31.38
N MET A 131 22.69 29.03 32.12
CA MET A 131 22.62 28.48 33.48
C MET A 131 21.42 27.56 33.81
N GLN A 132 20.95 26.73 32.87
CA GLN A 132 20.01 25.67 33.21
C GLN A 132 20.79 24.40 33.55
N ASN A 133 20.82 24.07 34.84
CA ASN A 133 21.31 22.78 35.31
C ASN A 133 20.53 21.67 34.60
N ARG A 134 21.27 20.75 33.95
CA ARG A 134 20.68 19.55 33.36
C ARG A 134 19.95 18.78 34.45
N ALA A 135 18.63 18.73 34.39
CA ALA A 135 17.88 17.71 35.13
C ALA A 135 18.29 16.35 34.55
N ARG A 136 19.01 15.56 35.34
CA ARG A 136 19.27 14.15 35.01
C ARG A 136 18.00 13.38 35.35
N TYR A 137 17.21 13.04 34.33
CA TYR A 137 16.22 11.99 34.50
C TYR A 137 16.95 10.65 34.47
N ASN A 138 17.20 10.09 35.66
CA ASN A 138 17.59 8.69 35.78
C ASN A 138 16.34 7.84 35.52
N HIS A 139 16.30 7.16 34.38
CA HIS A 139 15.41 6.01 34.20
C HIS A 139 16.07 4.80 34.85
N GLU A 140 15.95 4.70 36.17
CA GLU A 140 16.14 3.44 36.89
C GLU A 140 14.80 3.01 37.49
N ASN A 141 14.27 1.93 36.92
CA ASN A 141 13.36 0.91 37.47
C ASN A 141 12.41 1.30 38.62
N ARG A 142 11.11 1.31 38.32
CA ARG A 142 10.12 0.39 38.92
C ARG A 142 8.82 0.37 38.12
#